data_AF-A0A3B3CL66-F1
#
_entry.id   AF-A0A3B3CL66-F1
#
_cell.length_a   1.000
_cell.length_b   1.000
_cell.length_c   1.000
_cell.angle_alpha   90.00
_cell.angle_beta   90.00
_cell.angle_gamma   90.00
#
_symmetry.space_group_name_H-M   'P 1'
#
loop_
_entity.id
_entity.type
_entity.pdbx_description
1 polymer ?
#
loop_
_entity_poly.entity_id
_entity_poly.type
_entity_poly.pdbx_seq_one_letter_code
_entity_poly.pdbx_strand_id
1 'polypeptide(L)'
;YYNSPLNCEQGFWYCRLNVHINSIEQFRRYLERAGVVDSLTSVLVSLYEKPEKPNNALEFVKQNLGAVGQTSDDVEALQQEVIDLRQRCARLAEENKELKAKLQQYEPSSEDGSTAN
;
A
#
# COMPACT_ATOMS: atom_id res chain seq x y z
N TYR A 1 -66.29 -1.48 -6.55
CA TYR A 1 -65.39 -0.60 -7.33
C TYR A 1 -64.12 -0.40 -6.53
N TYR A 2 -63.08 -1.19 -6.79
CA TYR A 2 -61.64 -0.89 -6.60
C TYR A 2 -60.87 -2.22 -6.67
N ASN A 3 -60.80 -2.76 -7.87
CA ASN A 3 -59.72 -3.65 -8.24
C ASN A 3 -59.37 -3.30 -9.68
N SER A 4 -58.65 -2.18 -9.81
CA SER A 4 -58.10 -1.73 -11.07
C SER A 4 -56.83 -2.54 -11.34
N PRO A 5 -56.74 -3.30 -12.46
CA PRO A 5 -55.59 -4.15 -12.80
C PRO A 5 -54.25 -3.38 -12.92
N LEU A 6 -54.32 -2.05 -12.98
CA LEU A 6 -53.16 -1.13 -13.00
C LEU A 6 -52.26 -1.26 -11.75
N ASN A 7 -52.77 -1.68 -10.59
CA ASN A 7 -51.93 -1.83 -9.38
C ASN A 7 -50.97 -3.03 -9.44
N CYS A 8 -51.31 -4.11 -10.17
CA CYS A 8 -50.41 -5.24 -10.32
C CYS A 8 -49.24 -4.91 -11.25
N GLU A 9 -49.49 -4.28 -12.41
CA GLU A 9 -48.41 -3.87 -13.31
C GLU A 9 -47.52 -2.76 -12.72
N GLN A 10 -48.11 -1.81 -12.00
CA GLN A 10 -47.36 -0.83 -11.19
C GLN A 10 -46.52 -1.53 -10.12
N GLY A 11 -47.05 -2.56 -9.45
CA GLY A 11 -46.31 -3.36 -8.48
C GLY A 11 -45.14 -4.14 -9.09
N PHE A 12 -45.30 -4.71 -10.29
CA PHE A 12 -44.22 -5.38 -11.02
C PHE A 12 -43.12 -4.40 -11.48
N TRP A 13 -43.51 -3.24 -12.01
CA TRP A 13 -42.55 -2.17 -12.33
C TRP A 13 -41.83 -1.66 -11.09
N TYR A 14 -42.56 -1.46 -9.98
CA TYR A 14 -41.98 -1.02 -8.72
C TYR A 14 -41.02 -2.07 -8.18
N CYS A 15 -41.38 -3.36 -8.14
CA CYS A 15 -40.47 -4.44 -7.75
C CYS A 15 -39.24 -4.54 -8.65
N ARG A 16 -39.40 -4.43 -9.98
CA ARG A 16 -38.28 -4.52 -10.92
C ARG A 16 -37.36 -3.30 -10.84
N LEU A 17 -37.93 -2.11 -10.68
CA LEU A 17 -37.19 -0.87 -10.47
C LEU A 17 -36.51 -0.85 -9.09
N ASN A 18 -37.17 -1.33 -8.03
CA ASN A 18 -36.57 -1.44 -6.71
C ASN A 18 -35.42 -2.45 -6.71
N VAL A 19 -35.56 -3.62 -7.35
CA VAL A 19 -34.47 -4.59 -7.49
C VAL A 19 -33.28 -3.99 -8.25
N HIS A 20 -33.53 -3.24 -9.31
CA HIS A 20 -32.46 -2.58 -10.08
C HIS A 20 -31.77 -1.45 -9.29
N ILE A 21 -32.53 -0.64 -8.56
CA ILE A 21 -31.98 0.41 -7.68
C ILE A 21 -31.20 -0.22 -6.53
N ASN A 22 -31.72 -1.28 -5.91
CA ASN A 22 -31.07 -1.96 -4.79
C ASN A 22 -29.75 -2.62 -5.22
N SER A 23 -29.68 -3.20 -6.43
CA SER A 23 -28.44 -3.81 -6.92
C SER A 23 -27.34 -2.77 -7.20
N ILE A 24 -27.70 -1.61 -7.73
CA ILE A 24 -26.75 -0.49 -7.95
C ILE A 24 -26.25 0.04 -6.60
N GLU A 25 -27.14 0.20 -5.62
CA GLU A 25 -26.74 0.67 -4.29
C GLU A 25 -25.84 -0.35 -3.57
N GLN A 26 -26.13 -1.65 -3.68
CA GLN A 26 -25.25 -2.69 -3.14
C GLN A 26 -23.87 -2.70 -3.80
N PHE A 27 -23.82 -2.53 -5.13
CA PHE A 27 -22.55 -2.43 -5.85
C PHE A 27 -21.75 -1.19 -5.41
N ARG A 28 -22.42 -0.04 -5.26
CA ARG A 28 -21.80 1.17 -4.73
C ARG A 28 -21.23 0.94 -3.32
N ARG A 29 -22.02 0.38 -2.41
CA ARG A 29 -21.56 0.09 -1.03
C ARG A 29 -20.40 -0.89 -1.00
N TYR A 30 -20.37 -1.85 -1.92
CA TYR A 30 -19.23 -2.75 -2.08
C TYR A 30 -17.96 -1.98 -2.46
N LEU A 31 -18.04 -1.08 -3.45
CA LEU A 31 -16.90 -0.26 -3.86
C LEU A 31 -16.43 0.70 -2.77
N GLU A 32 -17.36 1.29 -2.01
CA GLU A 32 -17.06 2.14 -0.85
C GLU A 32 -16.37 1.33 0.25
N ARG A 33 -16.88 0.15 0.62
CA ARG A 33 -16.26 -0.73 1.63
C ARG A 33 -14.89 -1.26 1.21
N ALA A 34 -14.70 -1.52 -0.08
CA ALA A 34 -13.43 -1.98 -0.62
C ALA A 34 -12.41 -0.83 -0.81
N GLY A 35 -12.77 0.42 -0.50
CA GLY A 35 -11.87 1.59 -0.64
C GLY A 35 -11.55 1.97 -2.10
N VAL A 36 -12.28 1.41 -3.08
CA VAL A 36 -12.07 1.68 -4.51
C VAL A 36 -12.43 3.13 -4.83
N VAL A 37 -13.51 3.64 -4.22
CA VAL A 37 -13.98 5.01 -4.43
C VAL A 37 -12.96 6.02 -3.89
N ASP A 38 -12.43 5.81 -2.68
CA ASP A 38 -11.42 6.66 -2.07
C ASP A 38 -10.11 6.64 -2.87
N SER A 39 -9.68 5.46 -3.32
CA SER A 39 -8.50 5.28 -4.16
C SER A 39 -8.61 6.04 -5.49
N LEU A 40 -9.74 5.90 -6.20
CA LEU A 40 -9.99 6.63 -7.43
C LEU A 40 -10.03 8.14 -7.18
N THR A 41 -10.67 8.57 -6.10
CA THR A 41 -10.77 10.00 -5.73
C THR A 41 -9.39 10.59 -5.47
N SER A 42 -8.55 9.91 -4.69
CA SER A 42 -7.17 10.34 -4.38
C SER A 42 -6.31 10.50 -5.64
N VAL A 43 -6.37 9.56 -6.57
CA VAL A 43 -5.63 9.62 -7.84
C VAL A 43 -6.11 10.79 -8.71
N LEU A 44 -7.43 11.04 -8.77
CA LEU A 44 -7.99 12.16 -9.52
C LEU A 44 -7.63 13.52 -8.92
N VAL A 45 -7.63 13.65 -7.59
CA VAL A 45 -7.17 14.85 -6.89
C VAL A 45 -5.69 15.09 -7.17
N SER A 46 -4.86 14.05 -7.05
CA SER A 46 -3.42 14.12 -7.35
C SER A 46 -3.14 14.53 -8.80
N LEU A 47 -3.99 14.12 -9.74
CA LEU A 47 -3.90 14.54 -11.14
C LEU A 47 -4.32 16.01 -11.32
N TYR A 48 -5.31 16.49 -10.56
CA TYR A 48 -5.79 17.86 -10.61
C TYR A 48 -4.79 18.86 -10.01
N GLU A 49 -4.14 18.50 -8.90
CA GLU A 49 -3.18 19.37 -8.20
C GLU A 49 -1.85 19.56 -8.93
N LYS A 50 -1.55 18.71 -9.93
CA LYS A 50 -0.31 18.85 -10.70
C LYS A 50 -0.30 20.13 -11.54
N PRO A 51 0.74 20.99 -11.40
CA PRO A 51 0.84 22.25 -12.13
C PRO A 51 1.04 22.04 -13.64
N GLU A 52 1.67 20.93 -14.03
CA GLU A 52 1.85 20.54 -15.42
C GLU A 52 1.02 19.28 -15.70
N LYS A 53 -0.05 19.43 -16.50
CA LYS A 53 -0.93 18.32 -16.83
C LYS A 53 -0.15 17.31 -17.66
N PRO A 54 -0.09 16.02 -17.25
CA PRO A 54 0.63 15.02 -18.01
C PRO A 54 0.00 14.90 -19.41
N ASN A 55 0.84 14.86 -20.46
CA ASN A 55 0.41 14.66 -21.85
C ASN A 55 -0.45 13.39 -22.04
N ASN A 56 -0.31 12.41 -21.14
CA ASN A 56 -1.10 11.18 -21.16
C ASN A 56 -1.72 10.90 -19.77
N ALA A 57 -2.86 11.55 -19.49
CA ALA A 57 -3.57 11.42 -18.22
C ALA A 57 -3.99 9.97 -17.90
N LEU A 58 -4.29 9.16 -18.93
CA LEU A 58 -4.71 7.77 -18.73
C LEU A 58 -3.58 6.89 -18.16
N GLU A 59 -2.36 7.08 -18.64
CA GLU A 59 -1.19 6.36 -18.12
C GLU A 59 -0.89 6.77 -16.68
N PHE A 60 -1.04 8.05 -16.34
CA PHE A 60 -0.91 8.51 -14.97
C PHE A 60 -1.91 7.80 -14.04
N VAL A 61 -3.19 7.75 -14.41
CA VAL A 61 -4.22 7.10 -13.60
C VAL A 61 -3.92 5.60 -13.41
N LYS A 62 -3.53 4.88 -14.46
CA LYS A 62 -3.16 3.46 -14.37
C LYS A 62 -2.00 3.20 -13.42
N GLN A 63 -0.93 3.99 -13.53
CA GLN A 63 0.26 3.82 -12.68
C GLN A 63 -0.04 4.11 -11.21
N ASN A 64 -0.80 5.19 -10.94
CA ASN A 64 -1.12 5.57 -9.58
C ASN A 64 -2.12 4.59 -8.94
N LEU A 65 -3.09 4.06 -9.70
CA LEU A 65 -3.97 3.00 -9.19
C LEU A 65 -3.22 1.70 -8.88
N GLY A 66 -2.21 1.34 -9.68
CA GLY A 66 -1.33 0.20 -9.40
C GLY A 66 -0.48 0.40 -8.14
N ALA A 67 -0.04 1.62 -7.87
CA ALA A 67 0.71 1.97 -6.66
C ALA A 67 -0.17 2.03 -5.41
N VAL A 68 -1.43 2.46 -5.53
CA VAL A 68 -2.41 2.48 -4.42
C VAL A 68 -2.76 1.06 -3.93
N GLY A 69 -2.55 0.02 -4.75
CA GLY A 69 -2.69 -1.38 -4.35
C GLY A 69 -1.61 -1.90 -3.41
N GLN A 70 -0.50 -1.17 -3.24
CA GLN A 70 0.44 -1.40 -2.13
C GLN A 70 -0.20 -0.77 -0.90
N THR A 71 -0.92 -1.60 -0.12
CA THR A 71 -1.72 -1.10 1.00
C THR A 71 -0.85 -0.28 1.96
N SER A 72 -1.43 0.77 2.56
CA SER A 72 -0.74 1.54 3.60
C SER A 72 -0.15 0.62 4.67
N ASP A 73 -0.86 -0.44 5.04
CA ASP A 73 -0.38 -1.47 5.96
C ASP A 73 0.87 -2.20 5.48
N ASP A 74 0.95 -2.62 4.21
CA ASP A 74 2.17 -3.21 3.65
C ASP A 74 3.33 -2.21 3.66
N VAL A 75 3.05 -0.95 3.32
CA VAL A 75 4.07 0.11 3.32
C VAL A 75 4.56 0.40 4.74
N GLU A 76 3.67 0.45 5.72
CA GLU A 76 3.97 0.67 7.14
C GLU A 76 4.72 -0.52 7.75
N ALA A 77 4.31 -1.76 7.42
CA ALA A 77 5.01 -2.97 7.85
C ALA A 77 6.42 -3.04 7.26
N LEU A 78 6.57 -2.79 5.96
CA LEU A 78 7.88 -2.73 5.30
C LEU A 78 8.75 -1.59 5.87
N GLN A 79 8.17 -0.44 6.20
CA GLN A 79 8.91 0.65 6.85
C GLN A 79 9.40 0.26 8.25
N GLN A 80 8.56 -0.40 9.05
CA GLN A 80 8.97 -0.92 10.36
C GLN A 80 10.10 -1.94 10.23
N GLU A 81 10.01 -2.85 9.27
CA GLU A 81 11.07 -3.84 9.01
C GLU A 81 12.39 -3.17 8.60
N VAL A 82 12.34 -2.13 7.75
CA VAL A 82 13.53 -1.35 7.39
C VAL A 82 14.16 -0.66 8.61
N ILE A 83 13.35 -0.15 9.54
CA ILE A 83 13.83 0.47 10.77
C ILE A 83 14.50 -0.57 11.67
N ASP A 84 13.85 -1.71 11.92
CA ASP A 84 14.39 -2.80 12.74
C ASP A 84 15.72 -3.33 12.17
N LEU A 85 15.74 -3.61 10.87
CA LEU A 85 16.95 -4.10 10.19
C LEU A 85 18.09 -3.09 10.27
N ARG A 86 17.81 -1.78 10.10
CA ARG A 86 18.83 -0.74 10.24
C ARG A 86 19.38 -0.65 11.66
N GLN A 87 18.51 -0.74 12.67
CA GLN A 87 18.94 -0.76 14.08
C GLN A 87 19.81 -1.99 14.37
N ARG A 88 19.41 -3.15 13.87
CA ARG A 88 20.16 -4.41 14.03
C ARG A 88 21.51 -4.37 13.34
N CYS A 89 21.59 -3.82 12.13
CA CYS A 89 22.84 -3.58 11.42
C CYS A 89 23.75 -2.63 12.19
N ALA A 90 23.22 -1.52 12.73
CA ALA A 90 23.99 -0.58 13.52
C ALA A 90 24.59 -1.24 14.78
N ARG A 91 23.77 -2.01 15.52
CA ARG A 91 24.23 -2.74 16.70
C ARG A 91 25.31 -3.76 16.35
N LEU A 92 25.09 -4.57 15.32
CA LEU A 92 26.07 -5.57 14.88
C LEU A 92 27.37 -4.93 14.36
N ALA A 93 27.30 -3.72 13.77
CA ALA A 93 28.48 -2.98 13.34
C ALA A 93 29.27 -2.45 14.53
N GLU A 94 28.59 -1.96 15.58
CA GLU A 94 29.21 -1.54 16.85
C GLU A 94 29.87 -2.74 17.53
N GLU A 95 29.15 -3.85 17.70
CA GLU A 95 29.69 -5.08 18.28
C GLU A 95 30.89 -5.61 17.49
N ASN A 96 30.83 -5.60 16.15
CA ASN A 96 31.96 -5.98 15.32
C ASN A 96 33.17 -5.05 15.51
N LYS A 97 32.93 -3.74 15.66
CA LYS A 97 33.98 -2.77 15.89
C LYS A 97 34.64 -2.99 17.25
N GLU A 98 33.84 -3.20 18.29
CA GLU A 98 34.33 -3.51 19.65
C GLU A 98 35.10 -4.82 19.69
N LEU A 99 34.58 -5.89 19.06
CA LEU A 99 35.24 -7.18 18.99
C LEU A 99 36.55 -7.11 18.20
N LYS A 100 36.58 -6.39 17.07
CA LYS A 100 37.81 -6.14 16.30
C LYS A 100 38.83 -5.34 17.11
N ALA A 101 38.39 -4.32 17.86
CA ALA A 101 39.28 -3.55 18.72
C ALA A 101 39.86 -4.41 19.86
N LYS A 102 39.04 -5.27 20.47
CA LYS A 102 39.48 -6.25 21.47
C LYS A 102 40.46 -7.26 20.88
N LEU A 103 40.18 -7.81 19.69
CA LEU A 103 41.10 -8.72 19.00
C LEU A 103 42.44 -8.06 18.71
N GLN A 104 42.46 -6.83 18.19
CA GLN A 104 43.69 -6.06 17.98
C GLN A 104 44.48 -5.82 19.28
N GLN A 105 43.80 -5.74 20.43
CA GLN A 105 44.44 -5.58 21.73
C GLN A 105 45.04 -6.89 22.28
N TYR A 106 44.57 -8.05 21.80
CA TYR A 106 45.15 -9.36 22.09
C TYR A 106 46.17 -9.82 21.04
N GLU A 107 46.23 -9.17 19.87
CA GLU A 107 47.25 -9.37 18.83
C GLU A 107 48.58 -8.57 18.93
N PRO A 108 48.93 -7.80 19.98
CA PRO A 108 50.28 -7.29 20.11
C PRO A 108 51.14 -8.31 20.88
N SER A 109 51.46 -9.47 20.27
CA SER A 109 52.63 -10.34 20.56
C SER A 109 52.46 -11.76 19.98
N SER A 110 52.59 -11.93 18.66
CA SER A 110 53.19 -13.16 18.10
C SER A 110 53.56 -12.98 16.62
N GLU A 111 54.23 -11.89 16.28
CA GLU A 111 55.10 -11.84 15.11
C GLU A 111 56.43 -11.22 15.55
N ASP A 112 57.23 -11.99 16.29
CA ASP A 112 58.66 -11.72 16.37
C ASP A 112 59.44 -13.03 16.22
N GLY A 113 60.20 -13.10 15.12
CA GLY A 113 61.39 -13.94 14.97
C GLY A 113 61.24 -15.46 14.80
N SER A 114 61.12 -15.95 13.57
CA SER A 114 61.89 -17.13 13.13
C SER A 114 62.26 -17.05 11.66
N THR A 115 63.29 -16.23 11.45
CA THR A 115 64.45 -16.36 10.57
C THR A 115 64.37 -17.33 9.39
N ALA A 116 64.52 -16.74 8.20
CA ALA A 116 65.06 -17.39 7.02
C ALA A 116 66.51 -17.85 7.24
N ASN A 117 66.77 -19.15 7.09
CA ASN A 117 67.89 -19.80 6.39
C ASN A 117 67.96 -21.29 6.73
#